data_AF-A0A7Y8X5D6-F1
#
_entry.id   AF-A0A7Y8X5D6-F1
#
_cell.length_a   1.000
_cell.length_b   1.000
_cell.length_c   1.000
_cell.angle_alpha   90.00
_cell.angle_beta   90.00
_cell.angle_gamma   90.00
#
_symmetry.space_group_name_H-M   'P 1'
#
loop_
_entity.id
_entity.type
_entity.pdbx_description
1 polymer ?
#
loop_
_entity_poly.entity_id
_entity_poly.type
_entity_poly.pdbx_seq_one_letter_code
_entity_poly.pdbx_strand_id
1 'polypeptide(L)'
;MLTLHTAGLLVAGRGAGPLRAGAVLVEGDRIAATGPYEELAAARPHARVRRWPGVLTPGLLVHGAQELLEGTYYPDDPYETAELGTEPVTGAEALAALELTDARRGNSARRATQRLLARGVVAVAGRLTVPAVRTAVARSGLELLPPAVTAGSVSLDPFAGRERVEEAFHGVLQAGAPARFAVFAAADLPELAAVGSTSCVATVIGGRLLHRRR
;
A
#
# COMPACT_ATOMS: atom_id res chain seq x y z
N MET A 1 -13.33 -4.54 -17.23
CA MET A 1 -12.66 -3.43 -17.95
C MET A 1 -11.19 -3.74 -18.03
N LEU A 2 -10.62 -3.71 -19.24
CA LEU A 2 -9.20 -3.96 -19.48
C LEU A 2 -8.42 -2.64 -19.31
N THR A 3 -7.42 -2.61 -18.43
CA THR A 3 -6.63 -1.39 -18.14
C THR A 3 -5.14 -1.70 -18.22
N LEU A 4 -4.40 -0.88 -18.95
CA LEU A 4 -2.94 -0.97 -19.07
C LEU A 4 -2.30 0.11 -18.19
N HIS A 5 -1.56 -0.30 -17.17
CA HIS A 5 -0.78 0.59 -16.31
C HIS A 5 0.67 0.56 -16.75
N THR A 6 1.25 1.71 -17.11
CA THR A 6 2.66 1.82 -17.53
C THR A 6 3.39 2.91 -16.76
N ALA A 7 4.68 2.71 -16.54
CA ALA A 7 5.59 3.63 -15.88
C ALA A 7 6.98 3.58 -16.53
N GLY A 8 7.88 4.48 -16.14
CA GLY A 8 9.25 4.51 -16.68
C GLY A 8 10.05 3.23 -16.36
N LEU A 9 9.74 2.60 -15.23
CA LEU A 9 10.32 1.33 -14.81
C LEU A 9 9.24 0.40 -14.26
N LEU A 10 9.28 -0.88 -14.63
CA LEU A 10 8.52 -1.96 -14.01
C LEU A 10 9.48 -2.90 -13.29
N VAL A 11 9.21 -3.19 -12.02
CA VAL A 11 9.87 -4.27 -11.29
C VAL A 11 8.78 -5.27 -10.93
N ALA A 12 8.77 -6.44 -11.55
CA ALA A 12 7.67 -7.38 -11.42
C ALA A 12 7.64 -8.14 -10.09
N GLY A 13 8.76 -8.16 -9.35
CA GLY A 13 8.87 -8.91 -8.11
C GLY A 13 10.26 -8.83 -7.51
N ARG A 14 10.42 -9.40 -6.31
CA ARG A 14 11.72 -9.44 -5.64
C ARG A 14 12.74 -10.21 -6.47
N GLY A 15 13.88 -9.59 -6.74
CA GLY A 15 14.96 -10.16 -7.57
C GLY A 15 14.65 -10.21 -9.07
N ALA A 16 13.49 -9.72 -9.52
CA ALA A 16 13.19 -9.60 -10.94
C ALA A 16 14.01 -8.45 -11.55
N GLY A 17 14.56 -8.68 -12.75
CA GLY A 17 15.23 -7.64 -13.51
C GLY A 17 14.26 -6.48 -13.84
N PRO A 18 14.67 -5.22 -13.68
CA PRO A 18 13.82 -4.09 -14.00
C PRO A 18 13.58 -3.98 -15.51
N LEU A 19 12.34 -3.73 -15.90
CA LEU A 19 11.93 -3.51 -17.29
C LEU A 19 11.66 -2.03 -17.55
N ARG A 20 12.47 -1.41 -18.41
CA ARG A 20 12.26 -0.03 -18.87
C ARG A 20 10.99 0.07 -19.70
N ALA A 21 10.23 1.14 -19.49
CA ALA A 21 8.93 1.36 -20.16
C ALA A 21 8.00 0.14 -20.04
N GLY A 22 8.02 -0.54 -18.90
CA GLY A 22 7.19 -1.72 -18.65
C GLY A 22 5.74 -1.35 -18.36
N ALA A 23 4.87 -2.35 -18.46
CA ALA A 23 3.45 -2.22 -18.18
C ALA A 23 2.84 -3.48 -17.57
N VAL A 24 1.75 -3.27 -16.84
CA VAL A 24 0.88 -4.31 -16.27
C VAL A 24 -0.50 -4.15 -16.90
N LEU A 25 -0.94 -5.20 -17.60
CA LEU A 25 -2.29 -5.30 -18.15
C LEU A 25 -3.20 -5.97 -17.11
N VAL A 26 -4.29 -5.31 -16.77
CA VAL A 26 -5.25 -5.73 -15.75
C VAL A 26 -6.60 -6.00 -16.38
N GLU A 27 -7.17 -7.16 -16.11
CA GLU A 27 -8.53 -7.55 -16.48
C GLU A 27 -9.32 -7.92 -15.23
N GLY A 28 -10.32 -7.11 -14.91
CA GLY A 28 -11.09 -7.30 -13.68
C GLY A 28 -10.20 -7.09 -12.44
N ASP A 29 -10.08 -8.13 -11.62
CA ASP A 29 -9.25 -8.15 -10.41
C ASP A 29 -7.90 -8.86 -10.61
N ARG A 30 -7.58 -9.28 -11.84
CA ARG A 30 -6.38 -10.08 -12.16
C ARG A 30 -5.45 -9.38 -13.15
N ILE A 31 -4.18 -9.74 -13.05
CA ILE A 31 -3.17 -9.40 -14.04
C ILE A 31 -3.35 -10.34 -15.23
N ALA A 32 -3.57 -9.78 -16.41
CA ALA A 32 -3.66 -10.53 -17.66
C ALA A 32 -2.27 -10.76 -18.27
N ALA A 33 -1.39 -9.75 -18.21
CA ALA A 33 -0.03 -9.82 -18.72
C ALA A 33 0.87 -8.73 -18.11
N THR A 34 2.19 -8.96 -18.16
CA THR A 34 3.23 -7.98 -17.82
C THR A 34 4.32 -8.02 -18.88
N GLY A 35 4.84 -6.87 -19.28
CA GLY A 35 5.83 -6.80 -20.35
C GLY A 35 6.06 -5.38 -20.84
N PRO A 36 6.75 -5.20 -21.98
CA PRO A 36 6.98 -3.89 -22.57
C PRO A 36 5.65 -3.20 -22.91
N TYR A 37 5.56 -1.89 -22.64
CA TYR A 37 4.34 -1.12 -22.89
C TYR A 37 3.88 -1.21 -24.35
N GLU A 38 4.80 -1.03 -25.31
CA GLU A 38 4.45 -0.98 -26.73
C GLU A 38 3.87 -2.30 -27.24
N GLU A 39 4.42 -3.43 -26.81
CA GLU A 39 3.90 -4.77 -27.17
C GLU A 39 2.50 -5.00 -26.63
N LEU A 40 2.27 -4.68 -25.35
CA LEU A 40 0.96 -4.85 -24.71
C LEU A 40 -0.08 -3.88 -25.27
N ALA A 41 0.32 -2.65 -25.60
CA ALA A 41 -0.55 -1.64 -26.21
C ALA A 41 -0.96 -2.05 -27.63
N ALA A 42 -0.02 -2.54 -28.44
CA ALA A 42 -0.30 -3.04 -29.79
C ALA A 42 -1.21 -4.28 -29.77
N ALA A 43 -0.97 -5.21 -28.84
CA ALA A 43 -1.80 -6.40 -28.70
C ALA A 43 -3.22 -6.10 -28.17
N ARG A 44 -3.41 -4.99 -27.45
CA ARG A 44 -4.68 -4.63 -26.78
C ARG A 44 -5.02 -3.15 -26.97
N PRO A 45 -5.29 -2.70 -28.21
CA PRO A 45 -5.45 -1.27 -28.53
C PRO A 45 -6.66 -0.62 -27.84
N HIS A 46 -7.65 -1.41 -27.41
CA HIS A 46 -8.83 -0.93 -26.69
C HIS A 46 -8.63 -0.86 -25.16
N ALA A 47 -7.48 -1.31 -24.63
CA ALA A 47 -7.22 -1.23 -23.20
C ALA A 47 -7.11 0.24 -22.76
N ARG A 48 -7.78 0.59 -21.66
CA ARG A 48 -7.65 1.93 -21.10
C ARG A 48 -6.22 2.13 -20.58
N VAL A 49 -5.49 3.09 -21.14
CA VAL A 49 -4.11 3.36 -20.73
C VAL A 49 -4.05 4.33 -19.55
N ARG A 50 -3.26 3.98 -18.54
CA ARG A 50 -2.88 4.85 -17.42
C ARG A 50 -1.37 4.94 -17.38
N ARG A 51 -0.85 6.14 -17.66
CA ARG A 51 0.58 6.44 -17.58
C ARG A 51 0.88 7.05 -16.22
N TRP A 52 1.94 6.55 -15.60
CA TRP A 52 2.39 7.01 -14.28
C TRP A 52 3.86 7.45 -14.36
N PRO A 53 4.26 8.43 -13.53
CA PRO A 53 5.68 8.71 -13.35
C PRO A 53 6.34 7.58 -12.56
N GLY A 54 7.61 7.32 -12.86
CA GLY A 54 8.52 6.55 -12.01
C GLY A 54 8.42 5.02 -12.08
N VAL A 55 8.41 4.35 -10.93
CA VAL A 55 8.54 2.89 -10.80
C VAL A 55 7.22 2.22 -10.42
N LEU A 56 6.78 1.24 -11.21
CA LEU A 56 5.67 0.32 -10.91
C LEU A 56 6.23 -0.96 -10.28
N THR A 57 5.72 -1.34 -9.11
CA THR A 57 6.17 -2.50 -8.32
C THR A 57 4.97 -3.29 -7.78
N PRO A 58 5.12 -4.53 -7.28
CA PRO A 58 4.12 -5.13 -6.40
C PRO A 58 3.72 -4.18 -5.27
N GLY A 59 2.50 -4.34 -4.77
CA GLY A 59 2.08 -3.58 -3.61
C GLY A 59 2.91 -3.95 -2.38
N LEU A 60 2.90 -3.12 -1.35
CA LEU A 60 3.74 -3.32 -0.17
C LEU A 60 3.02 -4.06 0.96
N LEU A 61 3.79 -4.81 1.76
CA LEU A 61 3.36 -5.44 3.01
C LEU A 61 3.93 -4.68 4.20
N VAL A 62 3.07 -4.39 5.18
CA VAL A 62 3.47 -3.88 6.49
C VAL A 62 3.17 -4.91 7.58
N HIS A 63 4.11 -5.09 8.51
CA HIS A 63 3.96 -5.93 9.69
C HIS A 63 3.46 -5.10 10.89
N GLY A 64 2.99 -5.76 11.94
CA GLY A 64 2.55 -5.06 13.16
C GLY A 64 1.19 -4.40 13.02
N ALA A 65 0.27 -5.01 12.25
CA ALA A 65 -1.07 -4.46 12.01
C ALA A 65 -1.83 -4.14 13.32
N GLN A 66 -1.65 -4.96 14.37
CA GLN A 66 -2.28 -4.72 15.67
C GLN A 66 -1.79 -3.41 16.30
N GLU A 67 -0.49 -3.16 16.30
CA GLU A 67 0.07 -1.94 16.87
C GLU A 67 -0.28 -0.70 16.04
N LEU A 68 -0.23 -0.79 14.71
CA LEU A 68 -0.59 0.33 13.83
C LEU A 68 -2.07 0.67 13.83
N LEU A 69 -2.95 -0.33 14.01
CA LEU A 69 -4.40 -0.14 13.79
C LEU A 69 -5.24 -0.19 15.07
N GLU A 70 -4.73 -0.84 16.14
CA GLU A 70 -5.39 -0.93 17.44
C GLU A 70 -4.57 -0.25 18.55
N GLY A 71 -3.24 -0.34 18.47
CA GLY A 71 -2.28 0.27 19.40
C GLY A 71 -1.82 1.68 19.04
N THR A 72 -2.47 2.33 18.06
CA THR A 72 -2.20 3.70 17.65
C THR A 72 -3.51 4.44 17.36
N TYR A 73 -3.66 5.62 17.94
CA TYR A 73 -4.76 6.52 17.64
C TYR A 73 -4.30 7.65 16.72
N TYR A 74 -5.04 7.90 15.65
CA TYR A 74 -4.76 8.98 14.70
C TYR A 74 -5.83 10.05 14.84
N PRO A 75 -5.57 11.22 15.45
CA PRO A 75 -6.50 12.34 15.45
C PRO A 75 -6.72 12.90 14.03
N ASP A 76 -7.89 13.47 13.73
CA ASP A 76 -8.15 14.11 12.42
C ASP A 76 -9.10 15.29 12.42
N ASP A 77 -10.14 15.29 13.25
CA ASP A 77 -11.07 16.41 13.26
C ASP A 77 -10.47 17.63 13.98
N PRO A 78 -10.90 18.85 13.64
CA PRO A 78 -10.34 20.07 14.22
C PRO A 78 -10.43 20.15 15.75
N TYR A 79 -11.41 19.51 16.38
CA TYR A 79 -11.55 19.51 17.83
C TYR A 79 -10.55 18.53 18.47
N GLU A 80 -10.50 17.30 17.96
CA GLU A 80 -9.54 16.30 18.44
C GLU A 80 -8.09 16.75 18.24
N THR A 81 -7.78 17.35 17.08
CA THR A 81 -6.42 17.82 16.78
C THR A 81 -6.02 19.06 17.59
N ALA A 82 -6.96 19.91 18.00
CA ALA A 82 -6.68 21.02 18.90
C ALA A 82 -6.32 20.55 20.31
N GLU A 83 -6.90 19.43 20.77
CA GLU A 83 -6.66 18.86 22.10
C GLU A 83 -5.44 17.93 22.12
N LEU A 84 -5.36 17.01 21.16
CA LEU A 84 -4.38 15.90 21.13
C LEU A 84 -3.17 16.17 20.23
N GLY A 85 -3.23 17.22 19.40
CA GLY A 85 -2.29 17.44 18.32
C GLY A 85 -2.57 16.59 17.08
N THR A 86 -1.72 16.71 16.06
CA THR A 86 -1.84 15.99 14.79
C THR A 86 -1.02 14.70 14.73
N GLU A 87 -0.14 14.50 15.71
CA GLU A 87 0.72 13.32 15.78
C GLU A 87 -0.07 12.09 16.24
N PRO A 88 0.30 10.88 15.77
CA PRO A 88 -0.31 9.66 16.28
C PRO A 88 -0.05 9.48 17.77
N VAL A 89 -1.11 9.21 18.52
CA VAL A 89 -1.02 8.87 19.95
C VAL A 89 -0.75 7.37 20.07
N THR A 90 0.33 7.03 20.77
CA THR A 90 0.80 5.65 20.99
C THR A 90 1.04 5.40 22.47
N GLY A 91 1.15 4.12 22.85
CA GLY A 91 1.38 3.71 24.24
C GLY A 91 0.09 3.39 24.99
N ALA A 92 0.13 2.33 25.81
CA ALA A 92 -1.05 1.77 26.46
C ALA A 92 -1.73 2.78 27.41
N GLU A 93 -0.96 3.54 28.18
CA GLU A 93 -1.48 4.52 29.14
C GLU A 93 -2.19 5.68 28.43
N ALA A 94 -1.55 6.26 27.41
CA ALA A 94 -2.14 7.35 26.64
C ALA A 94 -3.43 6.91 25.91
N LEU A 95 -3.45 5.70 25.36
CA LEU A 95 -4.65 5.16 24.71
C LEU A 95 -5.77 4.84 25.70
N ALA A 96 -5.44 4.38 26.91
CA ALA A 96 -6.42 4.13 27.96
C ALA A 96 -7.09 5.43 28.42
N ALA A 97 -6.31 6.52 28.55
CA ALA A 97 -6.82 7.84 28.93
C ALA A 97 -7.80 8.44 27.92
N LEU A 98 -7.77 8.01 26.65
CA LEU A 98 -8.68 8.50 25.61
C LEU A 98 -10.10 7.91 25.69
N GLU A 99 -10.33 6.90 26.53
CA GLU A 99 -11.63 6.23 26.69
C GLU A 99 -12.31 5.93 25.35
N LEU A 100 -11.52 5.39 24.41
CA LEU A 100 -11.97 5.26 23.02
C LEU A 100 -13.26 4.44 22.94
N THR A 101 -14.20 4.88 22.12
CA THR A 101 -15.37 4.11 21.72
C THR A 101 -15.04 3.26 20.49
N ASP A 102 -15.86 2.24 20.19
CA ASP A 102 -15.71 1.45 18.96
C ASP A 102 -15.78 2.31 17.69
N ALA A 103 -16.61 3.35 17.70
CA ALA A 103 -16.69 4.32 16.60
C ALA A 103 -15.37 5.07 16.41
N ARG A 104 -14.76 5.56 17.51
CA ARG A 104 -13.46 6.27 17.47
C ARG A 104 -12.33 5.33 17.01
N ARG A 105 -12.28 4.09 17.50
CA ARG A 105 -11.32 3.07 17.01
C ARG A 105 -11.49 2.80 15.52
N GLY A 106 -12.72 2.62 15.05
CA GLY A 106 -13.01 2.40 13.63
C GLY A 106 -12.64 3.59 12.74
N ASN A 107 -12.89 4.83 13.21
CA ASN A 107 -12.48 6.07 12.54
C ASN A 107 -10.94 6.17 12.44
N SER A 108 -10.24 5.97 13.56
CA SER A 108 -8.77 5.95 13.60
C SER A 108 -8.19 4.92 12.63
N ALA A 109 -8.70 3.68 12.66
CA ALA A 109 -8.25 2.63 11.75
C ALA A 109 -8.49 2.97 10.28
N ARG A 110 -9.63 3.57 9.92
CA ARG A 110 -9.87 4.05 8.54
C ARG A 110 -8.77 5.01 8.10
N ARG A 111 -8.38 5.96 8.95
CA ARG A 111 -7.29 6.91 8.65
C ARG A 111 -5.96 6.23 8.48
N ALA A 112 -5.63 5.28 9.37
CA ALA A 112 -4.44 4.47 9.26
C ALA A 112 -4.40 3.71 7.92
N THR A 113 -5.52 3.08 7.52
CA THR A 113 -5.59 2.40 6.21
C THR A 113 -5.42 3.35 5.04
N GLN A 114 -5.93 4.59 5.10
CA GLN A 114 -5.70 5.60 4.07
C GLN A 114 -4.22 6.01 4.01
N ARG A 115 -3.55 6.17 5.17
CA ARG A 115 -2.11 6.47 5.25
C ARG A 115 -1.26 5.32 4.69
N LEU A 116 -1.67 4.07 4.90
CA LEU A 116 -1.03 2.87 4.35
C LEU A 116 -1.24 2.78 2.83
N LEU A 117 -2.46 2.97 2.35
CA LEU A 117 -2.75 3.03 0.91
C LEU A 117 -1.96 4.15 0.22
N ALA A 118 -1.78 5.31 0.88
CA ALA A 118 -0.95 6.41 0.39
C ALA A 118 0.57 6.11 0.39
N ARG A 119 0.99 4.94 0.87
CA ARG A 119 2.37 4.45 0.86
C ARG A 119 2.56 3.22 -0.03
N GLY A 120 1.56 2.88 -0.85
CA GLY A 120 1.64 1.69 -1.72
C GLY A 120 1.29 0.37 -1.03
N VAL A 121 0.81 0.40 0.22
CA VAL A 121 0.49 -0.82 0.98
C VAL A 121 -0.77 -1.46 0.45
N VAL A 122 -0.71 -2.78 0.23
CA VAL A 122 -1.84 -3.61 -0.23
C VAL A 122 -2.17 -4.74 0.75
N ALA A 123 -1.27 -5.02 1.70
CA ALA A 123 -1.43 -6.05 2.70
C ALA A 123 -0.85 -5.61 4.04
N VAL A 124 -1.45 -6.10 5.12
CA VAL A 124 -0.97 -5.92 6.50
C VAL A 124 -0.91 -7.27 7.20
N ALA A 125 0.13 -7.51 8.00
CA ALA A 125 0.28 -8.74 8.79
C ALA A 125 0.08 -8.46 10.28
N GLY A 126 -0.81 -9.21 10.92
CA GLY A 126 -1.05 -9.09 12.36
C GLY A 126 -2.38 -9.70 12.80
N ARG A 127 -2.65 -9.64 14.11
CA ARG A 127 -3.90 -10.13 14.70
C ARG A 127 -4.75 -8.94 15.16
N LEU A 128 -5.89 -8.75 14.51
CA LEU A 128 -6.82 -7.68 14.86
C LEU A 128 -7.94 -8.22 15.76
N THR A 129 -8.04 -7.69 16.97
CA THR A 129 -9.00 -8.12 17.99
C THR A 129 -10.26 -7.25 18.00
N VAL A 130 -10.17 -5.99 17.57
CA VAL A 130 -11.27 -5.02 17.59
C VAL A 130 -12.14 -5.15 16.32
N PRO A 131 -13.46 -5.45 16.43
CA PRO A 131 -14.34 -5.65 15.28
C PRO A 131 -14.43 -4.45 14.32
N ALA A 132 -14.48 -3.23 14.87
CA ALA A 132 -14.54 -2.00 14.08
C ALA A 132 -13.27 -1.80 13.23
N VAL A 133 -12.11 -2.20 13.75
CA VAL A 133 -10.81 -2.13 13.06
C VAL A 133 -10.73 -3.16 11.94
N ARG A 134 -11.13 -4.41 12.20
CA ARG A 134 -11.27 -5.44 11.14
C ARG A 134 -12.16 -4.98 9.99
N THR A 135 -13.28 -4.35 10.32
CA THR A 135 -14.21 -3.80 9.32
C THR A 135 -13.56 -2.69 8.49
N ALA A 136 -12.78 -1.81 9.13
CA ALA A 136 -12.05 -0.74 8.42
C ALA A 136 -11.02 -1.31 7.43
N VAL A 137 -10.24 -2.33 7.84
CA VAL A 137 -9.27 -3.02 6.97
C VAL A 137 -9.95 -3.73 5.81
N ALA A 138 -11.02 -4.50 6.08
CA ALA A 138 -11.73 -5.21 5.01
C ALA A 138 -12.33 -4.24 3.98
N ARG A 139 -12.87 -3.08 4.42
CA ARG A 139 -13.47 -2.08 3.54
C ARG A 139 -12.45 -1.26 2.75
N SER A 140 -11.22 -1.13 3.23
CA SER A 140 -10.15 -0.44 2.49
C SER A 140 -9.60 -1.30 1.33
N GLY A 141 -9.86 -2.60 1.36
CA GLY A 141 -9.38 -3.57 0.38
C GLY A 141 -8.03 -4.19 0.73
N LEU A 142 -7.40 -3.79 1.84
CA LEU A 142 -6.15 -4.38 2.30
C LEU A 142 -6.34 -5.86 2.65
N GLU A 143 -5.37 -6.68 2.25
CA GLU A 143 -5.31 -8.08 2.66
C GLU A 143 -4.79 -8.18 4.11
N LEU A 144 -5.51 -8.88 4.98
CA LEU A 144 -5.06 -9.16 6.35
C LEU A 144 -4.40 -10.55 6.38
N LEU A 145 -3.10 -10.57 6.62
CA LEU A 145 -2.29 -11.79 6.74
C LEU A 145 -2.09 -12.17 8.21
N PRO A 146 -1.84 -13.46 8.51
CA PRO A 146 -1.39 -13.88 9.83
C PRO A 146 -0.15 -13.09 10.29
N PRO A 147 0.05 -12.92 11.61
CA PRO A 147 1.27 -12.30 12.12
C PRO A 147 2.49 -13.10 11.66
N ALA A 148 3.51 -12.39 11.18
CA ALA A 148 4.83 -12.93 10.89
C ALA A 148 5.82 -12.40 11.92
N VAL A 149 6.82 -13.22 12.28
CA VAL A 149 7.92 -12.77 13.14
C VAL A 149 8.75 -11.76 12.34
N THR A 150 8.81 -10.52 12.83
CA THR A 150 9.64 -9.47 12.26
C THR A 150 10.60 -8.98 13.33
N ALA A 151 11.89 -8.91 13.00
CA ALA A 151 12.90 -8.31 13.86
C ALA A 151 12.97 -6.82 13.50
N GLY A 152 12.17 -5.99 14.17
CA GLY A 152 12.15 -4.55 13.91
C GLY A 152 11.02 -3.84 14.64
N SER A 153 11.16 -2.52 14.80
CA SER A 153 10.08 -1.67 15.28
C SER A 153 8.95 -1.59 14.26
N VAL A 154 7.73 -1.49 14.74
CA VAL A 154 6.56 -1.31 13.88
C VAL A 154 6.56 0.10 13.30
N SER A 155 6.30 0.22 11.99
CA SER A 155 6.32 1.48 11.28
C SER A 155 5.24 1.54 10.21
N LEU A 156 4.68 2.74 9.98
CA LEU A 156 3.82 2.99 8.82
C LEU A 156 4.60 2.98 7.50
N ASP A 157 5.90 3.22 7.54
CA ASP A 157 6.76 3.14 6.36
C ASP A 157 7.17 1.68 6.11
N PRO A 158 6.69 1.05 5.01
CA PRO A 158 7.01 -0.33 4.72
C PRO A 158 8.50 -0.55 4.45
N PHE A 159 9.30 0.49 4.17
CA PHE A 159 10.75 0.35 3.93
C PHE A 159 11.60 0.48 5.20
N ALA A 160 11.00 0.89 6.33
CA ALA A 160 11.74 1.08 7.57
C ALA A 160 12.42 -0.23 8.02
N GLY A 161 13.72 -0.13 8.35
CA GLY A 161 14.53 -1.25 8.84
C GLY A 161 14.90 -2.30 7.78
N ARG A 162 14.64 -2.03 6.49
CA ARG A 162 14.98 -2.95 5.39
C ARG A 162 16.22 -2.48 4.65
N GLU A 163 17.03 -3.43 4.20
CA GLU A 163 18.20 -3.12 3.36
C GLU A 163 17.79 -2.84 1.91
N ARG A 164 16.67 -3.45 1.47
CA ARG A 164 16.16 -3.35 0.11
C ARG A 164 14.66 -3.13 0.09
N VAL A 165 14.20 -2.26 -0.81
CA VAL A 165 12.76 -1.94 -0.96
C VAL A 165 11.95 -3.16 -1.38
N GLU A 166 12.55 -4.08 -2.14
CA GLU A 166 11.90 -5.29 -2.63
C GLU A 166 11.56 -6.29 -1.51
N GLU A 167 12.17 -6.15 -0.34
CA GLU A 167 11.80 -6.94 0.83
C GLU A 167 10.38 -6.62 1.28
N ALA A 168 9.90 -5.40 1.01
CA ALA A 168 8.54 -4.98 1.32
C ALA A 168 7.50 -5.43 0.29
N PHE A 169 7.90 -6.00 -0.84
CA PHE A 169 6.96 -6.41 -1.89
C PHE A 169 6.05 -7.55 -1.42
N HIS A 170 4.76 -7.40 -1.69
CA HIS A 170 3.73 -8.41 -1.47
C HIS A 170 3.33 -9.06 -2.80
N GLY A 171 3.87 -10.26 -3.03
CA GLY A 171 3.59 -11.05 -4.23
C GLY A 171 4.43 -10.65 -5.43
N VAL A 172 3.94 -11.02 -6.62
CA VAL A 172 4.60 -10.81 -7.91
C VAL A 172 3.59 -10.40 -8.97
N LEU A 173 4.03 -9.59 -9.93
CA LEU A 173 3.25 -9.12 -11.06
C LEU A 173 3.44 -10.08 -12.23
N GLN A 174 2.55 -11.05 -12.34
CA GLN A 174 2.54 -12.04 -13.42
C GLN A 174 1.09 -12.37 -13.80
N ALA A 175 0.90 -12.97 -14.98
CA ALA A 175 -0.42 -13.38 -15.44
C ALA A 175 -1.12 -14.31 -14.41
N GLY A 176 -2.41 -14.07 -14.16
CA GLY A 176 -3.23 -14.80 -13.19
C GLY A 176 -3.11 -14.32 -11.73
N ALA A 177 -2.07 -13.54 -11.39
CA ALA A 177 -1.93 -12.99 -10.05
C ALA A 177 -3.01 -11.92 -9.77
N PRO A 178 -3.40 -11.71 -8.51
CA PRO A 178 -4.25 -10.57 -8.13
C PRO A 178 -3.62 -9.25 -8.56
N ALA A 179 -4.42 -8.33 -9.09
CA ALA A 179 -3.98 -6.98 -9.46
C ALA A 179 -3.74 -6.13 -8.21
N ARG A 180 -2.56 -6.31 -7.59
CA ARG A 180 -2.09 -5.60 -6.40
C ARG A 180 -0.70 -5.01 -6.64
N PHE A 181 -0.67 -3.71 -6.92
CA PHE A 181 0.57 -3.01 -7.25
C PHE A 181 0.55 -1.56 -6.80
N ALA A 182 1.73 -0.99 -6.68
CA ALA A 182 1.93 0.41 -6.33
C ALA A 182 2.87 1.09 -7.34
N VAL A 183 2.70 2.39 -7.49
CA VAL A 183 3.57 3.24 -8.31
C VAL A 183 4.17 4.34 -7.46
N PHE A 184 5.46 4.60 -7.65
CA PHE A 184 6.23 5.56 -6.87
C PHE A 184 6.92 6.58 -7.78
N ALA A 185 6.92 7.85 -7.35
CA ALA A 185 7.64 8.93 -8.02
C ALA A 185 9.15 8.86 -7.73
N ALA A 186 9.81 7.89 -8.35
CA ALA A 186 11.26 7.66 -8.34
C ALA A 186 11.67 7.11 -9.72
N ALA A 187 12.90 7.32 -10.17
CA ALA A 187 13.38 6.82 -11.47
C ALA A 187 13.77 5.33 -11.43
N ASP A 188 14.18 4.83 -10.27
CA ASP A 188 14.59 3.44 -10.03
C ASP A 188 14.47 3.03 -8.55
N LEU A 189 14.91 1.81 -8.23
CA LEU A 189 14.84 1.25 -6.87
C LEU A 189 15.78 1.95 -5.87
N PRO A 190 17.05 2.28 -6.21
CA PRO A 190 17.89 3.11 -5.35
C PRO A 190 17.26 4.45 -4.99
N GLU A 191 16.70 5.18 -5.95
CA GLU A 191 16.02 6.43 -5.66
C GLU A 191 14.77 6.20 -4.80
N LEU A 192 13.98 5.16 -5.09
CA LEU A 192 12.82 4.77 -4.28
C LEU A 192 13.20 4.52 -2.81
N ALA A 193 14.35 3.86 -2.57
CA ALA A 193 14.86 3.63 -1.22
C ALA A 193 15.20 4.96 -0.51
N ALA A 194 15.75 5.94 -1.25
CA ALA A 194 16.14 7.24 -0.70
C ALA A 194 14.94 8.16 -0.42
N VAL A 195 13.94 8.21 -1.30
CA VAL A 195 12.75 9.08 -1.15
C VAL A 195 11.66 8.46 -0.26
N GLY A 196 11.69 7.14 -0.10
CA GLY A 196 10.79 6.40 0.77
C GLY A 196 9.38 6.18 0.20
N SER A 197 8.55 5.46 0.94
CA SER A 197 7.21 5.03 0.51
C SER A 197 6.20 6.17 0.35
N THR A 198 6.46 7.34 0.94
CA THR A 198 5.63 8.55 0.79
C THR A 198 5.69 9.16 -0.62
N SER A 199 6.63 8.69 -1.45
CA SER A 199 6.68 8.98 -2.89
C SER A 199 5.60 8.25 -3.71
N CYS A 200 4.78 7.40 -3.08
CA CYS A 200 3.70 6.71 -3.76
C CYS A 200 2.75 7.69 -4.45
N VAL A 201 2.43 7.40 -5.72
CA VAL A 201 1.48 8.17 -6.54
C VAL A 201 0.22 7.38 -6.88
N ALA A 202 0.26 6.05 -6.77
CA ALA A 202 -0.89 5.21 -7.02
C ALA A 202 -0.80 3.88 -6.28
N THR A 203 -1.94 3.41 -5.76
CA THR A 203 -2.09 2.06 -5.18
C THR A 203 -3.30 1.40 -5.79
N VAL A 204 -3.09 0.22 -6.36
CA VAL A 204 -4.12 -0.57 -7.03
C VAL A 204 -4.34 -1.88 -6.29
N ILE A 205 -5.59 -2.21 -6.02
CA ILE A 205 -6.01 -3.47 -5.38
C ILE A 205 -7.24 -3.99 -6.13
N GLY A 206 -7.18 -5.24 -6.60
CA GLY A 206 -8.26 -5.87 -7.36
C GLY A 206 -8.65 -5.04 -8.59
N GLY A 207 -7.65 -4.45 -9.26
CA GLY A 207 -7.83 -3.61 -10.46
C GLY A 207 -8.49 -2.25 -10.20
N ARG A 208 -8.81 -1.92 -8.95
CA ARG A 208 -9.35 -0.62 -8.55
C ARG A 208 -8.20 0.29 -8.12
N LEU A 209 -8.28 1.57 -8.45
CA LEU A 209 -7.32 2.58 -8.00
C LEU A 209 -7.78 3.11 -6.63
N LEU A 210 -7.16 2.65 -5.54
CA LEU A 210 -7.56 2.94 -4.16
C LEU A 210 -6.84 4.16 -3.60
N HIS A 211 -5.65 4.45 -4.09
CA HIS A 211 -4.94 5.69 -3.84
C HIS A 211 -4.48 6.30 -5.16
N ARG A 212 -4.56 7.63 -5.25
CA ARG A 212 -3.94 8.43 -6.31
C ARG A 212 -3.50 9.76 -5.71
N ARG A 213 -2.20 10.07 -5.82
CA ARG A 213 -1.68 11.41 -5.55
C ARG A 213 -2.03 12.32 -6.74
N ARG A 214 -2.56 13.50 -6.43
CA ARG A 214 -2.88 14.52 -7.44
C ARG A 214 -1.63 15.20 -7.91
#